data_AF-A0A2T3A0S9-F1
#
_entry.id   AF-A0A2T3A0S9-F1
#
_cell.length_a   1.000
_cell.length_b   1.000
_cell.length_c   1.000
_cell.angle_alpha   90.00
_cell.angle_beta   90.00
_cell.angle_gamma   90.00
#
_symmetry.space_group_name_H-M   'P 1'
#
loop_
_entity.id
_entity.type
_entity.pdbx_description
1 polymer ?
#
loop_
_entity_poly.entity_id
_entity_poly.type
_entity_poly.pdbx_seq_one_letter_code
_entity_poly.pdbx_strand_id
1 'polypeptide(L)'
;MEARIFALEGQLHQLGQQQLSLASLLGRLLPLLPSLDPETRNVLGSLKSLAHFGYAAAEPQVIQDEKAQSTMAVQQLGLLTPPTTPLPEDPSTPKTRILDSSLVVEHDQLASDILDIIKSYSQHLAAPADDKVTAAEPGKWLGKHLFMDKVKVQLKQQQAIRLILPAFPWKSVNKVDKVTGALPDLGEELALYRLNQLCEDIKSVYPLGGEVYIATDGLLFDDVVGISDAETWHYGEGLVQMAREHNLSNIRLMRVMDILNMTTDKVLDQELYLSLAGKCRETILSSYGRTEEEVRQMMKDDPDTLTTYRGFITFLEQDLRFSPVTAASKAISGSQYRKTVKKVAIQMMVRAESFTKLLQDRCTDYVRLSIHPSTGAVKLSIPLVVQGSGAFPRSPWHSSVALAVDGTYRTVPAREVRETHDLILRDGRPYYFREKSDLWQLSSGGAGEAEAGQLDNENSEQNVMLEPCYPNRLVVTPAKPERQGIQKLSERQIEKLRLLRAAHTAGPVEVVGFANME
;
A
#
# COMPACT_ATOMS: atom_id res chain seq x y z
N MET A 1 3.29 16.50 36.54
CA MET A 1 2.73 16.22 35.20
C MET A 1 1.53 17.13 34.94
N GLU A 2 0.59 17.23 35.88
CA GLU A 2 -0.59 18.13 35.82
C GLU A 2 -0.26 19.63 35.67
N ALA A 3 0.72 20.16 36.41
CA ALA A 3 1.14 21.56 36.26
C ALA A 3 1.72 21.89 34.86
N ARG A 4 2.22 20.88 34.15
CA ARG A 4 2.79 21.01 32.79
C ARG A 4 1.71 20.94 31.72
N ILE A 5 0.63 20.18 31.98
CA ILE A 5 -0.59 20.14 31.16
C ILE A 5 -1.32 21.47 31.25
N PHE A 6 -1.50 22.01 32.47
CA PHE A 6 -2.17 23.30 32.69
C PHE A 6 -1.42 24.46 32.01
N ALA A 7 -0.09 24.42 31.98
CA ALA A 7 0.73 25.41 31.28
C ALA A 7 0.60 25.31 29.75
N LEU A 8 0.49 24.10 29.19
CA LEU A 8 0.28 23.87 27.76
C LEU A 8 -1.13 24.29 27.32
N GLU A 9 -2.15 24.00 28.13
CA GLU A 9 -3.52 24.46 27.89
C GLU A 9 -3.63 25.98 27.92
N GLY A 10 -2.93 26.64 28.87
CA GLY A 10 -2.84 28.09 28.92
C GLY A 10 -2.17 28.71 27.68
N GLN A 11 -1.11 28.08 27.16
CA GLN A 11 -0.42 28.51 25.94
C GLN A 11 -1.28 28.30 24.69
N LEU A 12 -2.01 27.18 24.60
CA LEU A 12 -2.93 26.90 23.50
C LEU A 12 -4.08 27.91 23.45
N HIS A 13 -4.62 28.25 24.62
CA HIS A 13 -5.70 29.24 24.74
C HIS A 13 -5.22 30.65 24.33
N GLN A 14 -3.98 31.03 24.68
CA GLN A 14 -3.39 32.31 24.31
C GLN A 14 -3.14 32.41 22.79
N LEU A 15 -2.68 31.32 22.17
CA LEU A 15 -2.53 31.20 20.71
C LEU A 15 -3.88 31.29 19.97
N GLY A 16 -4.93 30.66 20.51
CA GLY A 16 -6.29 30.77 19.98
C GLY A 16 -6.82 32.21 20.02
N GLN A 17 -6.58 32.94 21.10
CA GLN A 17 -6.97 34.35 21.23
C GLN A 17 -6.20 35.27 20.25
N GLN A 18 -4.91 35.01 20.03
CA GLN A 18 -4.11 35.76 19.04
C GLN A 18 -4.59 35.53 17.61
N GLN A 19 -4.97 34.30 17.25
CA GLN A 19 -5.55 33.98 15.93
C GLN A 19 -6.90 34.66 15.70
N LEU A 20 -7.77 34.73 16.73
CA LEU A 20 -9.06 35.43 16.66
C LEU A 20 -8.87 36.96 16.49
N SER A 21 -7.89 37.54 17.17
CA SER A 21 -7.53 38.96 17.03
C SER A 21 -7.03 39.27 15.60
N LEU A 22 -6.15 38.42 15.05
CA LEU A 22 -5.64 38.54 13.68
C LEU A 22 -6.75 38.40 12.63
N ALA A 23 -7.66 37.43 12.81
CA ALA A 23 -8.82 37.25 11.92
C ALA A 23 -9.79 38.44 11.98
N SER A 24 -10.00 39.02 13.17
CA SER A 24 -10.81 40.25 13.34
C SER A 24 -10.18 41.46 12.64
N LEU A 25 -8.86 41.62 12.75
CA LEU A 25 -8.11 42.71 12.10
C LEU A 25 -8.15 42.59 10.57
N LEU A 26 -7.92 41.38 10.05
CA LEU A 26 -8.01 41.07 8.62
C LEU A 26 -9.43 41.27 8.06
N GLY A 27 -10.46 40.93 8.85
CA GLY A 27 -11.87 41.12 8.49
C GLY A 27 -12.27 42.59 8.31
N ARG A 28 -11.65 43.51 9.05
CA ARG A 28 -11.90 44.97 8.97
C ARG A 28 -11.14 45.65 7.83
N LEU A 29 -9.98 45.11 7.44
CA LEU A 29 -9.14 45.68 6.37
C LEU A 29 -9.56 45.23 4.97
N LEU A 30 -10.18 44.05 4.84
CA LEU A 30 -10.56 43.44 3.56
C LEU A 30 -11.48 44.31 2.67
N PRO A 31 -12.48 45.06 3.18
CA PRO A 31 -13.35 45.92 2.37
C PRO A 31 -12.67 47.18 1.83
N LEU A 32 -11.49 47.53 2.36
CA LEU A 32 -10.76 48.76 2.01
C LEU A 32 -9.71 48.55 0.91
N LEU A 33 -9.59 47.34 0.36
CA LEU A 33 -8.61 46.98 -0.67
C LEU A 33 -9.32 46.64 -2.01
N PRO A 34 -9.51 47.64 -2.89
CA PRO A 34 -10.34 47.47 -4.10
C PRO A 34 -9.70 46.64 -5.24
N SER A 35 -8.46 46.14 -5.10
CA SER A 35 -7.71 45.53 -6.22
C SER A 35 -7.06 44.17 -5.92
N LEU A 36 -7.72 43.30 -5.16
CA LEU A 36 -7.23 41.92 -4.95
C LEU A 36 -7.76 40.96 -6.03
N ASP A 37 -6.87 40.13 -6.57
CA ASP A 37 -7.18 39.13 -7.58
C ASP A 37 -8.05 37.97 -7.01
N PRO A 38 -8.70 37.17 -7.88
CA PRO A 38 -9.67 36.16 -7.45
C PRO A 38 -9.10 35.04 -6.58
N GLU A 39 -7.84 34.63 -6.77
CA GLU A 39 -7.22 33.56 -5.98
C GLU A 39 -6.92 34.04 -4.56
N THR A 40 -6.38 35.26 -4.43
CA THR A 40 -6.09 35.85 -3.12
C THR A 40 -7.37 36.11 -2.31
N ARG A 41 -8.48 36.49 -2.96
CA ARG A 41 -9.80 36.56 -2.33
C ARG A 41 -10.30 35.20 -1.83
N ASN A 42 -10.02 34.12 -2.56
CA ASN A 42 -10.49 32.78 -2.22
C ASN A 42 -9.72 32.19 -1.02
N VAL A 43 -8.42 32.47 -0.94
CA VAL A 43 -7.57 32.13 0.21
C VAL A 43 -8.02 32.90 1.46
N LEU A 44 -8.28 34.21 1.34
CA LEU A 44 -8.76 35.05 2.46
C LEU A 44 -10.20 34.70 2.89
N GLY A 45 -11.06 34.28 1.96
CA GLY A 45 -12.40 33.75 2.25
C GLY A 45 -12.37 32.42 3.00
N SER A 46 -11.39 31.56 2.69
CA SER A 46 -11.17 30.29 3.39
C SER A 46 -10.66 30.48 4.82
N LEU A 47 -9.87 31.53 5.07
CA LEU A 47 -9.43 31.93 6.42
C LEU A 47 -10.58 32.47 7.29
N LYS A 48 -11.56 33.18 6.71
CA LYS A 48 -12.80 33.60 7.43
C LYS A 48 -13.66 32.40 7.85
N SER A 49 -13.72 31.36 7.01
CA SER A 49 -14.43 30.11 7.31
C SER A 49 -13.80 29.38 8.51
N LEU A 50 -12.46 29.35 8.59
CA LEU A 50 -11.74 28.77 9.73
C LEU A 50 -12.01 29.50 11.06
N ALA A 51 -12.19 30.82 11.04
CA ALA A 51 -12.49 31.61 12.25
C ALA A 51 -13.94 31.42 12.78
N HIS A 52 -14.88 30.98 11.93
CA HIS A 52 -16.28 30.71 12.34
C HIS A 52 -16.48 29.31 12.93
N PHE A 53 -15.49 28.41 12.86
CA PHE A 53 -15.57 27.05 13.41
C PHE A 53 -14.88 26.89 14.77
N GLY A 54 -14.39 27.97 15.37
CA GLY A 54 -13.73 27.97 16.69
C GLY A 54 -14.63 28.47 17.82
N TYR A 55 -14.83 27.62 18.83
CA TYR A 55 -15.44 27.88 20.14
C TYR A 55 -16.95 28.20 20.19
N ALA A 56 -17.77 27.16 20.30
CA ALA A 56 -19.01 27.23 21.07
C ALA A 56 -18.67 26.95 22.55
N ALA A 57 -18.79 27.97 23.39
CA ALA A 57 -18.53 27.90 24.83
C ALA A 57 -19.58 27.02 25.54
N ALA A 58 -19.14 26.06 26.34
CA ALA A 58 -19.94 25.45 27.38
C ALA A 58 -19.54 26.12 28.71
N GLU A 59 -20.50 26.78 29.36
CA GLU A 59 -20.35 27.32 30.72
C GLU A 59 -20.30 26.18 31.77
N PRO A 60 -19.53 26.32 32.86
CA PRO A 60 -19.48 25.32 33.92
C PRO A 60 -20.56 25.58 34.99
N GLN A 61 -21.44 24.61 35.22
CA GLN A 61 -22.22 24.56 36.47
C GLN A 61 -21.44 23.81 37.56
N VAL A 62 -21.20 24.54 38.64
CA VAL A 62 -20.70 24.10 39.94
C VAL A 62 -21.84 23.45 40.73
N ILE A 63 -21.52 22.41 41.52
CA ILE A 63 -21.95 22.09 42.91
C ILE A 63 -21.22 20.76 43.25
N GLN A 64 -20.13 20.77 44.02
CA GLN A 64 -20.08 20.65 45.50
C GLN A 64 -20.86 19.43 46.04
N ASP A 65 -20.14 18.33 46.32
CA ASP A 65 -19.97 17.81 47.69
C ASP A 65 -19.35 16.41 47.66
N GLU A 66 -18.23 16.26 48.38
CA GLU A 66 -17.85 15.14 49.24
C GLU A 66 -16.33 15.14 49.43
N LYS A 67 -15.89 16.08 50.26
CA LYS A 67 -14.56 16.10 50.87
C LYS A 67 -14.74 16.19 52.38
N ALA A 68 -15.23 15.13 52.99
CA ALA A 68 -15.16 14.92 54.43
C ALA A 68 -15.44 13.46 54.77
N GLN A 69 -14.41 12.62 54.74
CA GLN A 69 -14.20 11.63 55.81
C GLN A 69 -12.77 11.07 55.76
N SER A 70 -12.01 11.53 56.74
CA SER A 70 -11.08 10.73 57.54
C SER A 70 -9.70 10.40 56.94
N THR A 71 -8.83 11.40 57.05
CA THR A 71 -7.45 11.21 57.49
C THR A 71 -7.45 10.67 58.94
N MET A 72 -6.59 9.69 59.24
CA MET A 72 -5.83 9.48 60.50
C MET A 72 -5.58 7.98 60.75
N ALA A 73 -4.36 7.52 60.46
CA ALA A 73 -3.57 6.63 61.33
C ALA A 73 -2.34 6.10 60.56
N VAL A 74 -1.28 6.92 60.51
CA VAL A 74 0.09 6.43 60.33
C VAL A 74 0.86 6.93 61.54
N GLN A 75 1.24 6.03 62.46
CA GLN A 75 2.53 5.97 63.16
C GLN A 75 2.52 4.95 64.32
N GLN A 76 3.70 4.38 64.56
CA GLN A 76 4.17 3.45 65.64
C GLN A 76 4.20 1.97 65.23
N LEU A 77 5.30 1.20 65.30
CA LEU A 77 6.65 1.31 65.89
C LEU A 77 7.63 0.55 64.94
N GLY A 78 8.91 0.89 64.79
CA GLY A 78 9.99 0.68 65.75
C GLY A 78 11.07 -0.24 65.12
N LEU A 79 12.31 0.25 65.08
CA LEU A 79 13.52 -0.41 64.58
C LEU A 79 13.76 -1.80 65.20
N LEU A 80 14.41 -2.70 64.44
CA LEU A 80 15.56 -3.56 64.85
C LEU A 80 15.92 -4.55 63.72
N THR A 81 17.16 -4.49 63.22
CA THR A 81 17.85 -5.59 62.51
C THR A 81 18.58 -6.48 63.53
N PRO A 82 18.62 -7.81 63.37
CA PRO A 82 19.86 -8.53 62.95
C PRO A 82 19.56 -9.93 62.31
N PRO A 83 20.50 -10.90 62.24
CA PRO A 83 21.68 -11.00 61.40
C PRO A 83 21.62 -12.17 60.38
N THR A 84 22.62 -12.22 59.50
CA THR A 84 22.88 -13.22 58.46
C THR A 84 23.22 -14.62 59.01
N THR A 85 22.53 -15.68 58.55
CA THR A 85 23.09 -17.02 58.25
C THR A 85 22.06 -17.89 57.49
N PRO A 86 22.49 -18.78 56.58
CA PRO A 86 21.61 -19.37 55.55
C PRO A 86 20.91 -20.66 56.02
N LEU A 87 19.66 -20.84 55.61
CA LEU A 87 18.90 -22.09 55.72
C LEU A 87 18.91 -22.84 54.37
N PRO A 88 18.83 -24.19 54.38
CA PRO A 88 19.19 -25.04 53.25
C PRO A 88 18.14 -25.05 52.13
N GLU A 89 18.63 -25.29 50.92
CA GLU A 89 17.88 -25.28 49.65
C GLU A 89 16.71 -26.28 49.63
N ASP A 90 15.54 -25.79 49.20
CA ASP A 90 14.39 -26.58 48.76
C ASP A 90 14.57 -26.90 47.26
N PRO A 91 14.63 -28.19 46.84
CA PRO A 91 14.92 -28.58 45.45
C PRO A 91 13.71 -28.48 44.49
N SER A 92 12.83 -27.49 44.65
CA SER A 92 11.58 -27.41 43.87
C SER A 92 11.25 -26.05 43.22
N THR A 93 12.24 -25.17 42.99
CA THR A 93 12.09 -24.03 42.07
C THR A 93 12.38 -24.39 40.61
N PRO A 94 11.54 -23.98 39.63
CA PRO A 94 11.83 -24.16 38.22
C PRO A 94 13.07 -23.34 37.86
N LYS A 95 14.09 -24.00 37.29
CA LYS A 95 15.29 -23.33 36.77
C LYS A 95 14.87 -22.27 35.75
N THR A 96 15.08 -20.99 36.10
CA THR A 96 15.08 -19.89 35.13
C THR A 96 16.07 -20.26 34.05
N ARG A 97 15.56 -20.53 32.84
CA ARG A 97 16.35 -20.87 31.66
C ARG A 97 17.22 -19.65 31.36
N ILE A 98 18.49 -19.68 31.75
CA ILE A 98 19.47 -18.70 31.29
C ILE A 98 19.51 -18.87 29.77
N LEU A 99 18.85 -17.95 29.06
CA LEU A 99 19.01 -17.80 27.63
C LEU A 99 20.50 -17.57 27.39
N ASP A 100 21.12 -18.44 26.60
CA ASP A 100 22.51 -18.31 26.19
C ASP A 100 22.69 -16.92 25.55
N SER A 101 23.51 -16.08 26.18
CA SER A 101 23.74 -14.71 25.73
C SER A 101 24.32 -14.65 24.32
N SER A 102 25.01 -15.71 23.86
CA SER A 102 25.53 -15.81 22.49
C SER A 102 24.41 -15.92 21.45
N LEU A 103 23.42 -16.79 21.70
CA LEU A 103 22.23 -16.95 20.85
C LEU A 103 21.34 -15.68 20.83
N VAL A 104 21.31 -14.93 21.93
CA VAL A 104 20.57 -13.66 22.00
C VAL A 104 21.22 -12.58 21.14
N VAL A 105 22.56 -12.46 21.19
CA VAL A 105 23.32 -11.50 20.37
C VAL A 105 23.22 -11.84 18.88
N GLU A 106 23.21 -13.14 18.53
CA GLU A 106 23.04 -13.61 17.16
C GLU A 106 21.67 -13.24 16.57
N HIS A 107 20.59 -13.43 17.34
CA HIS A 107 19.24 -13.06 16.88
C HIS A 107 19.02 -11.55 16.74
N ASP A 108 19.67 -10.73 17.56
CA ASP A 108 19.57 -9.26 17.47
C ASP A 108 20.23 -8.75 16.19
N GLN A 109 21.43 -9.24 15.88
CA GLN A 109 22.12 -8.89 14.64
C GLN A 109 21.34 -9.38 13.42
N LEU A 110 20.89 -10.63 13.44
CA LEU A 110 20.14 -11.21 12.33
C LEU A 110 18.82 -10.48 12.08
N ALA A 111 18.07 -10.14 13.14
CA ALA A 111 16.85 -9.35 13.01
C ALA A 111 17.12 -7.95 12.45
N SER A 112 18.23 -7.33 12.87
CA SER A 112 18.70 -6.06 12.32
C SER A 112 18.98 -6.15 10.81
N ASP A 113 19.68 -7.19 10.37
CA ASP A 113 20.07 -7.38 8.96
C ASP A 113 18.84 -7.64 8.08
N ILE A 114 17.89 -8.45 8.55
CA ILE A 114 16.60 -8.68 7.88
C ILE A 114 15.83 -7.37 7.71
N LEU A 115 15.80 -6.55 8.76
CA LEU A 115 15.13 -5.24 8.72
C LEU A 115 15.83 -4.26 7.78
N ASP A 116 17.16 -4.30 7.65
CA ASP A 116 17.88 -3.49 6.67
C ASP A 116 17.55 -3.90 5.22
N ILE A 117 17.32 -5.20 4.97
CA ILE A 117 16.81 -5.68 3.68
C ILE A 117 15.40 -5.14 3.45
N ILE A 118 14.47 -5.25 4.41
CA ILE A 118 13.10 -4.70 4.25
C ILE A 118 13.15 -3.19 4.00
N LYS A 119 14.06 -2.46 4.67
CA LYS A 119 14.26 -1.03 4.49
C LYS A 119 14.68 -0.67 3.06
N SER A 120 15.53 -1.48 2.42
CA SER A 120 15.99 -1.21 1.04
C SER A 120 14.85 -1.28 0.01
N TYR A 121 13.78 -2.00 0.34
CA TYR A 121 12.56 -2.06 -0.46
C TYR A 121 11.56 -0.95 -0.15
N SER A 122 11.77 -0.21 0.94
CA SER A 122 10.81 0.73 1.49
C SER A 122 11.03 2.17 1.04
N GLN A 123 9.96 2.95 1.00
CA GLN A 123 10.00 4.40 0.78
C GLN A 123 9.16 5.11 1.86
N HIS A 124 9.82 5.89 2.72
CA HIS A 124 9.20 6.55 3.86
C HIS A 124 9.16 8.07 3.67
N LEU A 125 8.11 8.70 4.22
CA LEU A 125 8.08 10.15 4.37
C LEU A 125 9.05 10.54 5.50
N ALA A 126 9.82 11.60 5.29
CA ALA A 126 10.59 12.21 6.38
C ALA A 126 9.62 12.70 7.46
N ALA A 127 9.94 12.47 8.74
CA ALA A 127 9.14 13.02 9.84
C ALA A 127 9.12 14.56 9.74
N PRO A 128 7.98 15.22 10.02
CA PRO A 128 7.92 16.68 10.09
C PRO A 128 8.96 17.23 11.08
N ALA A 129 9.67 18.29 10.69
CA ALA A 129 10.80 18.83 11.45
C ALA A 129 10.46 19.38 12.85
N ASP A 130 9.17 19.59 13.17
CA ASP A 130 8.72 20.23 14.40
C ASP A 130 8.35 19.26 15.54
N ASP A 131 8.36 17.94 15.29
CA ASP A 131 7.94 16.97 16.29
C ASP A 131 9.12 16.53 17.18
N LYS A 132 9.40 17.31 18.23
CA LYS A 132 10.53 17.08 19.16
C LYS A 132 10.44 15.77 19.97
N VAL A 133 9.32 15.05 19.90
CA VAL A 133 9.10 13.77 20.60
C VAL A 133 9.52 12.57 19.73
N THR A 134 9.56 12.74 18.40
CA THR A 134 9.84 11.67 17.43
C THR A 134 10.87 12.07 16.39
N ALA A 135 11.69 13.09 16.67
CA ALA A 135 12.86 13.44 15.88
C ALA A 135 13.87 12.28 15.91
N ALA A 136 13.61 11.25 15.11
CA ALA A 136 14.62 10.31 14.69
C ALA A 136 15.76 11.15 14.15
N GLU A 137 16.98 10.91 14.65
CA GLU A 137 18.17 11.56 14.09
C GLU A 137 18.12 11.44 12.56
N PRO A 138 18.51 12.49 11.80
CA PRO A 138 18.53 12.44 10.35
C PRO A 138 19.19 11.14 9.86
N GLY A 139 18.40 10.23 9.25
CA GLY A 139 18.86 8.93 8.77
C GLY A 139 18.46 7.69 9.60
N LYS A 140 17.91 7.84 10.81
CA LYS A 140 17.37 6.70 11.60
C LYS A 140 15.98 6.31 11.11
N TRP A 141 15.88 5.08 10.61
CA TRP A 141 14.60 4.48 10.20
C TRP A 141 13.85 3.96 11.42
N LEU A 142 12.77 4.66 11.80
CA LEU A 142 11.97 4.34 13.00
C LEU A 142 11.46 2.90 13.00
N GLY A 143 11.13 2.36 11.81
CA GLY A 143 10.66 0.99 11.64
C GLY A 143 11.64 -0.07 12.17
N LYS A 144 12.95 0.18 12.12
CA LYS A 144 13.94 -0.80 12.60
C LYS A 144 13.72 -1.15 14.07
N HIS A 145 13.58 -0.14 14.91
CA HIS A 145 13.38 -0.34 16.34
C HIS A 145 12.02 -0.99 16.64
N LEU A 146 10.95 -0.55 15.97
CA LEU A 146 9.58 -0.96 16.28
C LEU A 146 9.22 -2.36 15.79
N PHE A 147 9.92 -2.88 14.77
CA PHE A 147 9.68 -4.22 14.24
C PHE A 147 10.74 -5.25 14.67
N MET A 148 11.77 -4.85 15.42
CA MET A 148 12.84 -5.74 15.89
C MET A 148 12.29 -6.94 16.66
N ASP A 149 11.43 -6.71 17.65
CA ASP A 149 10.90 -7.77 18.49
C ASP A 149 10.00 -8.73 17.71
N LYS A 150 9.24 -8.23 16.73
CA LYS A 150 8.44 -9.08 15.84
C LYS A 150 9.32 -10.04 15.05
N VAL A 151 10.40 -9.55 14.45
CA VAL A 151 11.35 -10.39 13.71
C VAL A 151 12.03 -11.40 14.65
N LYS A 152 12.49 -10.95 15.83
CA LYS A 152 13.13 -11.82 16.84
C LYS A 152 12.23 -12.95 17.32
N VAL A 153 10.94 -12.70 17.52
CA VAL A 153 9.98 -13.75 17.90
C VAL A 153 9.92 -14.84 16.83
N GLN A 154 9.88 -14.45 15.56
CA GLN A 154 9.84 -15.41 14.45
C GLN A 154 11.16 -16.17 14.27
N LEU A 155 12.30 -15.51 14.47
CA LEU A 155 13.63 -16.17 14.48
C LEU A 155 13.71 -17.24 15.58
N LYS A 156 13.24 -16.92 16.80
CA LYS A 156 13.17 -17.89 17.91
C LYS A 156 12.27 -19.10 17.59
N GLN A 157 11.28 -18.91 16.72
CA GLN A 157 10.37 -19.97 16.26
C GLN A 157 10.95 -20.77 15.07
N GLN A 158 12.11 -20.38 14.53
CA GLN A 158 12.75 -21.03 13.38
C GLN A 158 11.80 -21.18 12.18
N GLN A 159 11.07 -20.12 11.87
CA GLN A 159 10.15 -20.05 10.73
C GLN A 159 10.58 -18.95 9.76
N ALA A 160 10.12 -19.01 8.51
CA ALA A 160 10.28 -17.91 7.55
C ALA A 160 9.70 -16.61 8.13
N ILE A 161 10.29 -15.47 7.79
CA ILE A 161 9.79 -14.17 8.27
C ILE A 161 8.48 -13.83 7.57
N ARG A 162 7.39 -13.96 8.30
CA ARG A 162 6.03 -13.66 7.85
C ARG A 162 5.78 -12.16 7.82
N LEU A 163 5.56 -11.67 6.61
CA LEU A 163 5.22 -10.30 6.26
C LEU A 163 3.73 -10.27 5.88
N ILE A 164 2.98 -9.26 6.31
CA ILE A 164 1.56 -9.10 5.91
C ILE A 164 1.34 -7.78 5.18
N LEU A 165 0.69 -7.85 4.03
CA LEU A 165 0.41 -6.69 3.18
C LEU A 165 -1.08 -6.66 2.79
N PRO A 166 -1.88 -5.75 3.36
CA PRO A 166 -3.19 -5.45 2.82
C PRO A 166 -3.09 -4.68 1.52
N ALA A 167 -3.51 -5.34 0.45
CA ALA A 167 -3.30 -4.92 -0.92
C ALA A 167 -4.02 -5.87 -1.87
N PHE A 168 -3.92 -5.56 -3.17
CA PHE A 168 -4.48 -6.35 -4.25
C PHE A 168 -5.98 -6.65 -4.08
N PRO A 169 -6.79 -5.59 -3.94
CA PRO A 169 -8.24 -5.70 -3.87
C PRO A 169 -8.78 -6.32 -5.17
N TRP A 170 -8.80 -5.51 -6.22
CA TRP A 170 -9.35 -5.71 -7.56
C TRP A 170 -8.95 -4.49 -8.39
N LYS A 171 -8.89 -4.58 -9.73
CA LYS A 171 -8.69 -3.41 -10.58
C LYS A 171 -9.82 -2.40 -10.38
N SER A 172 -9.49 -1.10 -10.43
CA SER A 172 -10.47 0.00 -10.35
C SER A 172 -11.69 -0.25 -11.24
N VAL A 173 -12.88 0.06 -10.71
CA VAL A 173 -14.14 0.02 -11.46
C VAL A 173 -14.12 0.95 -12.68
N ASN A 174 -13.22 1.93 -12.70
CA ASN A 174 -12.99 2.82 -13.84
C ASN A 174 -12.06 2.18 -14.89
N LYS A 175 -12.61 1.23 -15.64
CA LYS A 175 -11.98 0.58 -16.80
C LYS A 175 -11.91 1.48 -18.04
N VAL A 176 -12.54 2.66 -17.98
CA VAL A 176 -12.62 3.62 -19.10
C VAL A 176 -11.51 4.65 -19.05
N ASP A 177 -11.00 5.05 -17.88
CA ASP A 177 -9.99 6.12 -17.76
C ASP A 177 -8.73 5.69 -17.01
N LYS A 178 -8.82 4.74 -16.05
CA LYS A 178 -7.73 4.49 -15.10
C LYS A 178 -6.93 3.22 -15.38
N VAL A 179 -7.61 2.11 -15.61
CA VAL A 179 -6.99 0.79 -15.78
C VAL A 179 -7.23 0.26 -17.20
N THR A 180 -6.43 -0.72 -17.61
CA THR A 180 -6.52 -1.40 -18.91
C THR A 180 -7.61 -2.48 -18.96
N GLY A 181 -7.99 -3.03 -17.81
CA GLY A 181 -8.94 -4.13 -17.71
C GLY A 181 -9.34 -4.45 -16.26
N ALA A 182 -10.05 -5.56 -16.07
CA ALA A 182 -10.53 -6.03 -14.77
C ALA A 182 -9.58 -7.01 -14.07
N LEU A 183 -8.72 -7.69 -14.83
CA LEU A 183 -7.81 -8.71 -14.34
C LEU A 183 -6.41 -8.15 -14.05
N PRO A 184 -5.59 -8.85 -13.25
CA PRO A 184 -4.18 -8.51 -13.05
C PRO A 184 -3.45 -8.35 -14.38
N ASP A 185 -2.61 -7.32 -14.47
CA ASP A 185 -1.82 -6.99 -15.64
C ASP A 185 -0.32 -6.86 -15.26
N LEU A 186 0.51 -6.25 -16.12
CA LEU A 186 1.94 -6.11 -15.84
C LEU A 186 2.22 -5.42 -14.49
N GLY A 187 1.34 -4.52 -14.03
CA GLY A 187 1.51 -3.85 -12.75
C GLY A 187 1.46 -4.81 -11.58
N GLU A 188 0.51 -5.74 -11.59
CA GLU A 188 0.43 -6.80 -10.60
C GLU A 188 1.61 -7.76 -10.71
N GLU A 189 2.03 -8.13 -11.92
CA GLU A 189 3.18 -9.01 -12.13
C GLU A 189 4.46 -8.44 -11.52
N LEU A 190 4.81 -7.20 -11.87
CA LEU A 190 5.99 -6.50 -11.33
C LEU A 190 5.93 -6.40 -9.80
N ALA A 191 4.74 -6.16 -9.25
CA ALA A 191 4.54 -6.07 -7.81
C ALA A 191 4.75 -7.41 -7.10
N LEU A 192 4.22 -8.51 -7.65
CA LEU A 192 4.41 -9.84 -7.09
C LEU A 192 5.88 -10.28 -7.16
N TYR A 193 6.56 -10.03 -8.28
CA TYR A 193 8.01 -10.28 -8.38
C TYR A 193 8.80 -9.49 -7.35
N ARG A 194 8.50 -8.20 -7.17
CA ARG A 194 9.19 -7.37 -6.19
C ARG A 194 9.04 -7.89 -4.77
N LEU A 195 7.82 -8.29 -4.39
CA LEU A 195 7.55 -8.86 -3.07
C LEU A 195 8.23 -10.23 -2.90
N ASN A 196 8.27 -11.05 -3.94
CA ASN A 196 8.98 -12.33 -3.90
C ASN A 196 10.49 -12.11 -3.77
N GLN A 197 11.05 -11.15 -4.50
CA GLN A 197 12.48 -10.83 -4.44
C GLN A 197 12.89 -10.30 -3.06
N LEU A 198 12.04 -9.51 -2.40
CA LEU A 198 12.26 -9.12 -1.00
C LEU A 198 12.47 -10.35 -0.10
N CYS A 199 11.64 -11.39 -0.27
CA CYS A 199 11.77 -12.63 0.49
C CYS A 199 13.02 -13.44 0.13
N GLU A 200 13.39 -13.47 -1.15
CA GLU A 200 14.63 -14.12 -1.61
C GLU A 200 15.86 -13.39 -1.06
N ASP A 201 15.86 -12.06 -1.04
CA ASP A 201 16.97 -11.27 -0.52
C ASP A 201 17.17 -11.52 0.98
N ILE A 202 16.09 -11.72 1.74
CA ILE A 202 16.18 -12.15 3.15
C ILE A 202 16.95 -13.48 3.30
N LYS A 203 16.87 -14.39 2.31
CA LYS A 203 17.62 -15.67 2.35
C LYS A 203 19.13 -15.48 2.36
N SER A 204 19.64 -14.33 1.91
CA SER A 204 21.06 -14.03 1.96
C SER A 204 21.63 -13.95 3.38
N VAL A 205 20.79 -13.64 4.37
CA VAL A 205 21.18 -13.56 5.79
C VAL A 205 20.47 -14.61 6.66
N TYR A 206 19.27 -15.06 6.26
CA TYR A 206 18.47 -16.02 7.01
C TYR A 206 17.93 -17.12 6.08
N PRO A 207 18.44 -18.37 6.13
CA PRO A 207 18.15 -19.40 5.12
C PRO A 207 16.66 -19.71 4.87
N LEU A 208 15.79 -19.51 5.86
CA LEU A 208 14.34 -19.72 5.70
C LEU A 208 13.64 -18.56 4.96
N GLY A 209 14.32 -17.44 4.72
CA GLY A 209 13.81 -16.32 3.95
C GLY A 209 12.64 -15.61 4.60
N GLY A 210 11.80 -15.00 3.76
CA GLY A 210 10.52 -14.43 4.14
C GLY A 210 9.35 -15.06 3.39
N GLU A 211 8.13 -14.81 3.88
CA GLU A 211 6.89 -15.08 3.15
C GLU A 211 6.00 -13.85 3.22
N VAL A 212 5.51 -13.38 2.06
CA VAL A 212 4.53 -12.29 2.01
C VAL A 212 3.13 -12.86 1.92
N TYR A 213 2.35 -12.57 2.94
CA TYR A 213 0.91 -12.81 2.99
C TYR A 213 0.20 -11.56 2.51
N ILE A 214 -0.33 -11.63 1.29
CA ILE A 214 -1.18 -10.61 0.70
C ILE A 214 -2.57 -10.79 1.31
N ALA A 215 -2.88 -9.95 2.30
CA ALA A 215 -4.18 -9.91 2.94
C ALA A 215 -5.16 -9.17 2.03
N THR A 216 -5.79 -9.87 1.09
CA THR A 216 -6.64 -9.21 0.09
C THR A 216 -7.85 -8.58 0.79
N ASP A 217 -7.93 -7.26 0.71
CA ASP A 217 -9.07 -6.48 1.21
C ASP A 217 -10.25 -6.47 0.23
N GLY A 218 -10.11 -7.27 -0.82
CA GLY A 218 -11.09 -7.74 -1.81
C GLY A 218 -12.57 -7.50 -1.46
N LEU A 219 -13.00 -8.51 -0.77
CA LEU A 219 -14.36 -8.73 -0.36
C LEU A 219 -14.91 -7.66 0.58
N LEU A 220 -14.06 -6.79 1.12
CA LEU A 220 -14.49 -5.76 2.05
C LEU A 220 -15.04 -4.53 1.38
N PHE A 221 -14.65 -4.19 0.14
CA PHE A 221 -15.11 -2.92 -0.45
C PHE A 221 -15.80 -3.07 -1.80
N ASP A 222 -15.83 -4.26 -2.39
CA ASP A 222 -16.38 -4.50 -3.73
C ASP A 222 -17.82 -4.00 -3.89
N ASP A 223 -18.75 -4.40 -3.01
CA ASP A 223 -20.16 -3.97 -3.02
C ASP A 223 -20.33 -2.43 -2.89
N VAL A 224 -19.48 -1.74 -2.13
CA VAL A 224 -19.59 -0.27 -1.92
C VAL A 224 -19.02 0.53 -3.08
N VAL A 225 -18.09 -0.04 -3.85
CA VAL A 225 -17.52 0.59 -5.05
C VAL A 225 -18.17 0.12 -6.35
N GLY A 226 -19.08 -0.86 -6.29
CA GLY A 226 -19.83 -1.36 -7.43
C GLY A 226 -19.09 -2.42 -8.25
N ILE A 227 -18.25 -3.21 -7.59
CA ILE A 227 -17.59 -4.39 -8.14
C ILE A 227 -18.28 -5.63 -7.55
N SER A 228 -18.49 -6.65 -8.38
CA SER A 228 -19.16 -7.86 -7.93
C SER A 228 -18.20 -8.77 -7.17
N ASP A 229 -18.72 -9.55 -6.22
CA ASP A 229 -17.92 -10.56 -5.51
C ASP A 229 -17.24 -11.53 -6.51
N ALA A 230 -17.88 -11.82 -7.66
CA ALA A 230 -17.32 -12.65 -8.73
C ALA A 230 -16.13 -11.99 -9.45
N GLU A 231 -16.16 -10.69 -9.69
CA GLU A 231 -15.02 -9.97 -10.28
C GLU A 231 -13.85 -9.93 -9.29
N THR A 232 -14.13 -9.71 -7.99
CA THR A 232 -13.14 -9.81 -6.91
C THR A 232 -12.49 -11.20 -6.87
N TRP A 233 -13.29 -12.27 -6.99
CA TRP A 233 -12.81 -13.65 -7.08
C TRP A 233 -11.86 -13.84 -8.27
N HIS A 234 -12.29 -13.44 -9.47
CA HIS A 234 -11.49 -13.63 -10.69
C HIS A 234 -10.18 -12.84 -10.66
N TYR A 235 -10.17 -11.63 -10.09
CA TYR A 235 -8.93 -10.89 -9.88
C TYR A 235 -7.98 -11.64 -8.93
N GLY A 236 -8.51 -12.11 -7.79
CA GLY A 236 -7.74 -12.89 -6.81
C GLY A 236 -7.17 -14.18 -7.40
N GLU A 237 -7.98 -14.95 -8.15
CA GLU A 237 -7.50 -16.16 -8.84
C GLU A 237 -6.46 -15.83 -9.93
N GLY A 238 -6.61 -14.71 -10.63
CA GLY A 238 -5.60 -14.22 -11.57
C GLY A 238 -4.24 -14.00 -10.90
N LEU A 239 -4.20 -13.50 -9.67
CA LEU A 239 -2.96 -13.35 -8.89
C LEU A 239 -2.38 -14.69 -8.46
N VAL A 240 -3.23 -15.64 -8.02
CA VAL A 240 -2.78 -17.00 -7.69
C VAL A 240 -2.16 -17.67 -8.90
N GLN A 241 -2.82 -17.58 -10.06
CA GLN A 241 -2.33 -18.13 -11.31
C GLN A 241 -1.00 -17.49 -11.72
N MET A 242 -0.91 -16.17 -11.71
CA MET A 242 0.30 -15.43 -12.02
C MET A 242 1.47 -15.82 -11.11
N ALA A 243 1.25 -15.93 -9.80
CA ALA A 243 2.28 -16.39 -8.87
C ALA A 243 2.76 -17.82 -9.17
N ARG A 244 1.86 -18.72 -9.59
CA ARG A 244 2.23 -20.09 -9.98
C ARG A 244 3.01 -20.13 -11.30
N GLU A 245 2.53 -19.46 -12.33
CA GLU A 245 3.16 -19.42 -13.66
C GLU A 245 4.59 -18.87 -13.60
N HIS A 246 4.81 -17.88 -12.73
CA HIS A 246 6.13 -17.27 -12.51
C HIS A 246 6.94 -17.90 -11.37
N ASN A 247 6.50 -19.01 -10.78
CA ASN A 247 7.18 -19.72 -9.68
C ASN A 247 7.50 -18.83 -8.46
N LEU A 248 6.61 -17.90 -8.13
CA LEU A 248 6.74 -16.96 -7.00
C LEU A 248 6.38 -17.63 -5.67
N SER A 249 7.27 -18.52 -5.22
CA SER A 249 7.01 -19.45 -4.12
C SER A 249 6.86 -18.79 -2.73
N ASN A 250 7.28 -17.54 -2.54
CA ASN A 250 7.17 -16.82 -1.26
C ASN A 250 5.89 -15.97 -1.13
N ILE A 251 5.01 -16.01 -2.13
CA ILE A 251 3.74 -15.26 -2.12
C ILE A 251 2.60 -16.17 -1.63
N ARG A 252 1.82 -15.65 -0.70
CA ARG A 252 0.61 -16.29 -0.16
C ARG A 252 -0.54 -15.30 -0.27
N LEU A 253 -1.61 -15.67 -0.97
CA LEU A 253 -2.85 -14.91 -0.89
C LEU A 253 -3.62 -15.37 0.35
N MET A 254 -3.98 -14.42 1.19
CA MET A 254 -4.73 -14.62 2.43
C MET A 254 -6.01 -13.80 2.32
N ARG A 255 -7.10 -14.44 1.89
CA ARG A 255 -8.39 -13.76 1.72
C ARG A 255 -9.03 -13.52 3.08
N VAL A 256 -9.98 -12.59 3.12
CA VAL A 256 -10.81 -12.32 4.30
C VAL A 256 -11.37 -13.61 4.94
N MET A 257 -11.91 -14.52 4.14
CA MET A 257 -12.48 -15.77 4.62
C MET A 257 -11.44 -16.74 5.23
N ASP A 258 -10.19 -16.68 4.76
CA ASP A 258 -9.08 -17.45 5.33
C ASP A 258 -8.70 -16.89 6.70
N ILE A 259 -8.65 -15.55 6.85
CA ILE A 259 -8.36 -14.88 8.13
C ILE A 259 -9.46 -15.17 9.16
N LEU A 260 -10.71 -15.34 8.71
CA LEU A 260 -11.85 -15.72 9.53
C LEU A 260 -11.95 -17.23 9.80
N ASN A 261 -11.03 -18.05 9.26
CA ASN A 261 -11.07 -19.53 9.32
C ASN A 261 -12.37 -20.15 8.76
N MET A 262 -12.99 -19.55 7.75
CA MET A 262 -14.23 -20.08 7.15
C MET A 262 -13.98 -21.14 6.06
N THR A 263 -12.75 -21.17 5.55
CA THR A 263 -12.25 -22.03 4.48
C THR A 263 -11.27 -23.10 4.98
N THR A 264 -11.05 -23.19 6.30
CA THR A 264 -10.18 -24.22 6.89
C THR A 264 -10.60 -25.62 6.43
N ASP A 265 -9.63 -26.40 5.97
CA ASP A 265 -9.79 -27.76 5.43
C ASP A 265 -10.69 -27.88 4.20
N LYS A 266 -10.94 -26.79 3.48
CA LYS A 266 -11.73 -26.76 2.24
C LYS A 266 -10.89 -26.32 1.06
N VAL A 267 -11.17 -26.91 -0.10
CA VAL A 267 -10.73 -26.35 -1.38
C VAL A 267 -11.64 -25.18 -1.69
N LEU A 268 -11.07 -23.99 -1.77
CA LEU A 268 -11.82 -22.79 -2.12
C LEU A 268 -12.02 -22.73 -3.64
N ASP A 269 -13.26 -22.88 -4.07
CA ASP A 269 -13.70 -22.59 -5.45
C ASP A 269 -14.60 -21.35 -5.49
N GLN A 270 -15.04 -20.98 -6.70
CA GLN A 270 -15.86 -19.79 -6.91
C GLN A 270 -17.22 -19.90 -6.19
N GLU A 271 -17.84 -21.06 -6.20
CA GLU A 271 -19.16 -21.26 -5.59
C GLU A 271 -19.07 -21.06 -4.07
N LEU A 272 -18.12 -21.71 -3.42
CA LEU A 272 -17.87 -21.55 -2.00
C LEU A 272 -17.50 -20.10 -1.67
N TYR A 273 -16.64 -19.45 -2.46
CA TYR A 273 -16.28 -18.04 -2.27
C TYR A 273 -17.53 -17.15 -2.26
N LEU A 274 -18.37 -17.25 -3.30
CA LEU A 274 -19.57 -16.44 -3.44
C LEU A 274 -20.58 -16.70 -2.33
N SER A 275 -20.70 -17.96 -1.87
CA SER A 275 -21.57 -18.32 -0.76
C SER A 275 -21.13 -17.71 0.58
N LEU A 276 -19.82 -17.51 0.77
CA LEU A 276 -19.24 -16.98 2.01
C LEU A 276 -19.10 -15.45 2.00
N ALA A 277 -19.14 -14.83 0.82
CA ALA A 277 -18.86 -13.41 0.61
C ALA A 277 -19.62 -12.48 1.57
N GLY A 278 -20.96 -12.54 1.56
CA GLY A 278 -21.81 -11.74 2.44
C GLY A 278 -21.57 -12.04 3.93
N LYS A 279 -21.48 -13.32 4.29
CA LYS A 279 -21.24 -13.78 5.67
C LYS A 279 -19.91 -13.24 6.23
N CYS A 280 -18.87 -13.16 5.40
CA CYS A 280 -17.59 -12.58 5.79
C CYS A 280 -17.72 -11.09 6.14
N ARG A 281 -18.39 -10.31 5.28
CA ARG A 281 -18.64 -8.87 5.53
C ARG A 281 -19.43 -8.67 6.82
N GLU A 282 -20.50 -9.44 7.02
CA GLU A 282 -21.31 -9.40 8.25
C GLU A 282 -20.49 -9.75 9.49
N THR A 283 -19.68 -10.82 9.43
CA THR A 283 -18.86 -11.27 10.56
C THR A 283 -17.81 -10.23 10.96
N ILE A 284 -17.15 -9.59 9.99
CA ILE A 284 -16.17 -8.54 10.28
C ILE A 284 -16.83 -7.31 10.88
N LEU A 285 -17.93 -6.85 10.30
CA LEU A 285 -18.63 -5.66 10.79
C LEU A 285 -19.24 -5.89 12.18
N SER A 286 -19.77 -7.07 12.46
CA SER A 286 -20.30 -7.39 13.79
C SER A 286 -19.21 -7.57 14.86
N SER A 287 -18.04 -8.09 14.49
CA SER A 287 -16.96 -8.39 15.45
C SER A 287 -16.00 -7.21 15.67
N TYR A 288 -15.73 -6.43 14.62
CA TYR A 288 -14.70 -5.38 14.61
C TYR A 288 -15.20 -4.00 14.18
N GLY A 289 -16.45 -3.93 13.69
CA GLY A 289 -17.08 -2.72 13.17
C GLY A 289 -17.04 -1.55 14.14
N ARG A 290 -17.01 -0.35 13.54
CA ARG A 290 -17.31 0.91 14.22
C ARG A 290 -18.56 1.50 13.62
N THR A 291 -19.27 2.31 14.40
CA THR A 291 -20.35 3.12 13.84
C THR A 291 -19.78 4.22 12.95
N GLU A 292 -20.63 4.78 12.09
CA GLU A 292 -20.24 5.94 11.28
C GLU A 292 -19.88 7.13 12.17
N GLU A 293 -20.59 7.33 13.28
CA GLU A 293 -20.35 8.39 14.26
C GLU A 293 -18.96 8.24 14.90
N GLU A 294 -18.59 7.03 15.29
CA GLU A 294 -17.26 6.74 15.86
C GLU A 294 -16.14 7.03 14.86
N VAL A 295 -16.30 6.60 13.60
CA VAL A 295 -15.32 6.90 12.54
C VAL A 295 -15.22 8.40 12.28
N ARG A 296 -16.35 9.12 12.32
CA ARG A 296 -16.37 10.58 12.21
C ARG A 296 -15.67 11.25 13.37
N GLN A 297 -15.79 10.70 14.57
CA GLN A 297 -15.10 11.21 15.74
C GLN A 297 -13.59 10.95 15.64
N MET A 298 -13.17 9.75 15.23
CA MET A 298 -11.76 9.44 14.98
C MET A 298 -11.11 10.40 13.97
N MET A 299 -11.80 10.76 12.89
CA MET A 299 -11.27 11.74 11.93
C MET A 299 -11.08 13.14 12.51
N LYS A 300 -11.75 13.48 13.61
CA LYS A 300 -11.52 14.74 14.33
C LYS A 300 -10.32 14.63 15.28
N ASP A 301 -10.15 13.46 15.88
CA ASP A 301 -9.18 13.22 16.97
C ASP A 301 -7.80 12.77 16.44
N ASP A 302 -7.75 12.11 15.28
CA ASP A 302 -6.54 11.55 14.67
C ASP A 302 -6.29 12.10 13.24
N PRO A 303 -5.23 12.90 13.03
CA PRO A 303 -4.83 13.40 11.73
C PRO A 303 -4.52 12.33 10.67
N ASP A 304 -4.05 11.14 11.08
CA ASP A 304 -3.73 10.05 10.14
C ASP A 304 -5.00 9.39 9.60
N THR A 305 -6.00 9.18 10.46
CA THR A 305 -7.35 8.75 10.06
C THR A 305 -7.96 9.76 9.07
N LEU A 306 -7.87 11.07 9.34
CA LEU A 306 -8.38 12.09 8.42
C LEU A 306 -7.64 12.11 7.08
N THR A 307 -6.32 11.91 7.09
CA THR A 307 -5.50 11.81 5.88
C THR A 307 -5.93 10.60 5.04
N THR A 308 -6.21 9.47 5.67
CA THR A 308 -6.72 8.27 5.00
C THR A 308 -8.08 8.54 4.34
N TYR A 309 -9.02 9.16 5.06
CA TYR A 309 -10.32 9.55 4.49
C TYR A 309 -10.19 10.48 3.29
N ARG A 310 -9.32 11.50 3.38
CA ARG A 310 -9.04 12.41 2.26
C ARG A 310 -8.46 11.67 1.05
N GLY A 311 -7.55 10.72 1.30
CA GLY A 311 -7.03 9.82 0.27
C GLY A 311 -8.15 9.05 -0.43
N PHE A 312 -9.06 8.41 0.31
CA PHE A 312 -10.21 7.71 -0.26
C PHE A 312 -11.06 8.62 -1.13
N ILE A 313 -11.36 9.85 -0.69
CA ILE A 313 -12.10 10.82 -1.52
C ILE A 313 -11.37 11.07 -2.84
N THR A 314 -10.08 11.38 -2.80
CA THR A 314 -9.29 11.69 -4.00
C THR A 314 -9.30 10.54 -5.02
N PHE A 315 -9.16 9.29 -4.57
CA PHE A 315 -9.17 8.15 -5.49
C PHE A 315 -10.58 7.81 -5.98
N LEU A 316 -11.59 7.87 -5.10
CA LEU A 316 -12.98 7.56 -5.42
C LEU A 316 -13.62 8.58 -6.38
N GLU A 317 -13.21 9.84 -6.33
CA GLU A 317 -13.66 10.86 -7.28
C GLU A 317 -13.36 10.48 -8.73
N GLN A 318 -12.29 9.72 -8.96
CA GLN A 318 -11.97 9.21 -10.29
C GLN A 318 -12.54 7.81 -10.52
N ASP A 319 -12.49 6.92 -9.53
CA ASP A 319 -12.97 5.54 -9.67
C ASP A 319 -14.47 5.47 -9.96
N LEU A 320 -15.28 6.23 -9.24
CA LEU A 320 -16.73 6.06 -9.31
C LEU A 320 -17.36 6.67 -10.57
N ARG A 321 -16.61 7.38 -11.42
CA ARG A 321 -17.12 8.17 -12.55
C ARG A 321 -17.99 7.34 -13.51
N PHE A 322 -17.61 6.09 -13.75
CA PHE A 322 -18.33 5.15 -14.63
C PHE A 322 -18.82 3.90 -13.87
N SER A 323 -18.93 4.00 -12.55
CA SER A 323 -19.34 2.88 -11.71
C SER A 323 -20.86 2.64 -11.71
N PRO A 324 -21.31 1.40 -11.45
CA PRO A 324 -22.71 1.10 -11.17
C PRO A 324 -23.28 1.93 -10.01
N VAL A 325 -22.46 2.29 -9.02
CA VAL A 325 -22.86 3.10 -7.85
C VAL A 325 -23.31 4.50 -8.28
N THR A 326 -22.56 5.14 -9.16
CA THR A 326 -22.91 6.47 -9.70
C THR A 326 -24.15 6.40 -10.59
N ALA A 327 -24.25 5.35 -11.42
CA ALA A 327 -25.43 5.12 -12.24
C ALA A 327 -26.70 4.91 -11.40
N ALA A 328 -26.64 4.07 -10.36
CA ALA A 328 -27.76 3.76 -9.48
C ALA A 328 -28.19 4.96 -8.62
N SER A 329 -27.24 5.76 -8.13
CA SER A 329 -27.53 6.95 -7.32
C SER A 329 -28.09 8.13 -8.13
N LYS A 330 -28.19 8.02 -9.46
CA LYS A 330 -28.59 9.11 -10.38
C LYS A 330 -27.84 10.40 -10.06
N ALA A 331 -26.56 10.28 -9.75
CA ALA A 331 -25.70 11.41 -9.41
C ALA A 331 -25.32 12.21 -10.66
N ILE A 332 -26.32 12.87 -11.25
CA ILE A 332 -26.24 13.58 -12.54
C ILE A 332 -25.49 14.91 -12.38
N SER A 333 -25.66 15.59 -11.23
CA SER A 333 -24.92 16.82 -10.93
C SER A 333 -23.62 16.56 -10.18
N GLY A 334 -22.62 17.44 -10.36
CA GLY A 334 -21.34 17.34 -9.65
C GLY A 334 -21.47 17.39 -8.11
N SER A 335 -22.49 18.05 -7.57
CA SER A 335 -22.77 18.06 -6.12
C SER A 335 -23.26 16.71 -5.62
N GLN A 336 -24.22 16.10 -6.33
CA GLN A 336 -24.72 14.76 -6.01
C GLN A 336 -23.61 13.72 -6.12
N TYR A 337 -22.77 13.83 -7.16
CA TYR A 337 -21.61 12.95 -7.33
C TYR A 337 -20.66 13.01 -6.14
N ARG A 338 -20.25 14.22 -5.73
CA ARG A 338 -19.39 14.39 -4.54
C ARG A 338 -20.05 13.87 -3.26
N LYS A 339 -21.37 13.97 -3.13
CA LYS A 339 -22.11 13.40 -1.99
C LYS A 339 -22.05 11.86 -2.01
N THR A 340 -22.24 11.24 -3.17
CA THR A 340 -22.08 9.78 -3.34
C THR A 340 -20.66 9.34 -3.01
N VAL A 341 -19.64 10.01 -3.54
CA VAL A 341 -18.22 9.74 -3.24
C VAL A 341 -17.95 9.81 -1.73
N LYS A 342 -18.43 10.87 -1.05
CA LYS A 342 -18.27 11.02 0.40
C LYS A 342 -18.96 9.91 1.19
N LYS A 343 -20.13 9.46 0.76
CA LYS A 343 -20.84 8.34 1.40
C LYS A 343 -20.06 7.04 1.27
N VAL A 344 -19.58 6.72 0.07
CA VAL A 344 -18.77 5.52 -0.19
C VAL A 344 -17.47 5.56 0.63
N ALA A 345 -16.79 6.71 0.66
CA ALA A 345 -15.56 6.88 1.43
C ALA A 345 -15.75 6.61 2.94
N ILE A 346 -16.87 7.04 3.53
CA ILE A 346 -17.18 6.77 4.94
C ILE A 346 -17.40 5.26 5.18
N GLN A 347 -18.11 4.59 4.29
CA GLN A 347 -18.31 3.14 4.38
C GLN A 347 -16.97 2.39 4.26
N MET A 348 -16.09 2.83 3.36
CA MET A 348 -14.73 2.29 3.25
C MET A 348 -13.92 2.51 4.52
N MET A 349 -14.00 3.67 5.18
CA MET A 349 -13.33 3.91 6.46
C MET A 349 -13.77 2.92 7.53
N VAL A 350 -15.09 2.72 7.71
CA VAL A 350 -15.63 1.74 8.68
C VAL A 350 -15.04 0.35 8.42
N ARG A 351 -15.04 -0.08 7.16
CA ARG A 351 -14.59 -1.42 6.77
C ARG A 351 -13.06 -1.58 6.84
N ALA A 352 -12.30 -0.56 6.49
CA ALA A 352 -10.83 -0.55 6.58
C ALA A 352 -10.35 -0.61 8.03
N GLU A 353 -11.01 0.11 8.94
CA GLU A 353 -10.76 0.04 10.38
C GLU A 353 -11.09 -1.35 10.94
N SER A 354 -12.23 -1.91 10.53
CA SER A 354 -12.63 -3.26 10.93
C SER A 354 -11.59 -4.31 10.50
N PHE A 355 -11.09 -4.19 9.28
CA PHE A 355 -10.04 -5.08 8.76
C PHE A 355 -8.71 -4.90 9.46
N THR A 356 -8.34 -3.67 9.78
CA THR A 356 -7.11 -3.38 10.54
C THR A 356 -7.16 -4.06 11.90
N LYS A 357 -8.28 -3.97 12.62
CA LYS A 357 -8.47 -4.67 13.90
C LYS A 357 -8.44 -6.19 13.75
N LEU A 358 -9.09 -6.74 12.72
CA LEU A 358 -9.03 -8.18 12.44
C LEU A 358 -7.59 -8.65 12.25
N LEU A 359 -6.78 -7.91 11.48
CA LEU A 359 -5.39 -8.26 11.25
C LEU A 359 -4.53 -8.10 12.51
N GLN A 360 -4.82 -7.10 13.35
CA GLN A 360 -4.16 -6.94 14.64
C GLN A 360 -4.48 -8.08 15.61
N ASP A 361 -5.69 -8.62 15.58
CA ASP A 361 -6.09 -9.77 16.40
C ASP A 361 -5.51 -11.10 15.89
N ARG A 362 -5.54 -11.30 14.57
CA ARG A 362 -5.27 -12.62 13.95
C ARG A 362 -3.85 -12.79 13.42
N CYS A 363 -3.13 -11.69 13.19
CA CYS A 363 -1.79 -11.67 12.59
C CYS A 363 -0.80 -10.89 13.46
N THR A 364 -0.83 -11.15 14.77
CA THR A 364 -0.10 -10.41 15.81
C THR A 364 1.42 -10.41 15.65
N ASP A 365 1.99 -11.47 15.07
CA ASP A 365 3.43 -11.69 14.92
C ASP A 365 3.98 -11.28 13.55
N TYR A 366 3.11 -10.96 12.60
CA TYR A 366 3.52 -10.56 11.25
C TYR A 366 4.15 -9.16 11.25
N VAL A 367 5.16 -8.99 10.39
CA VAL A 367 5.71 -7.67 10.08
C VAL A 367 4.77 -6.98 9.07
N ARG A 368 4.23 -5.83 9.46
CA ARG A 368 3.18 -5.14 8.72
C ARG A 368 3.76 -4.27 7.60
N LEU A 369 3.54 -4.68 6.36
CA LEU A 369 3.83 -3.89 5.17
C LEU A 369 2.63 -2.99 4.80
N SER A 370 2.86 -2.00 3.93
CA SER A 370 1.83 -1.13 3.40
C SER A 370 2.18 -0.58 2.03
N ILE A 371 1.15 -0.35 1.20
CA ILE A 371 1.25 0.38 -0.07
C ILE A 371 1.03 1.90 0.08
N HIS A 372 0.84 2.39 1.30
CA HIS A 372 0.66 3.82 1.55
C HIS A 372 1.95 4.42 2.13
N PRO A 373 2.30 5.67 1.79
CA PRO A 373 3.34 6.41 2.49
C PRO A 373 3.08 6.43 4.00
N SER A 374 4.14 6.28 4.79
CA SER A 374 4.06 6.31 6.26
C SER A 374 5.40 6.70 6.88
N THR A 375 5.37 7.06 8.16
CA THR A 375 6.55 7.32 9.00
C THR A 375 7.31 6.05 9.40
N GLY A 376 6.77 4.86 9.12
CA GLY A 376 7.35 3.59 9.56
C GLY A 376 6.99 3.18 11.00
N ALA A 377 6.12 3.94 11.69
CA ALA A 377 5.77 3.67 13.08
C ALA A 377 4.90 2.41 13.26
N VAL A 378 3.89 2.24 12.41
CA VAL A 378 2.87 1.18 12.55
C VAL A 378 2.89 0.20 11.36
N LYS A 379 3.46 0.64 10.23
CA LYS A 379 3.51 -0.10 8.97
C LYS A 379 4.73 0.32 8.17
N LEU A 380 5.27 -0.60 7.38
CA LEU A 380 6.44 -0.38 6.54
C LEU A 380 6.00 -0.18 5.08
N SER A 381 6.21 1.03 4.56
CA SER A 381 5.76 1.43 3.22
C SER A 381 6.64 0.85 2.11
N ILE A 382 6.09 -0.06 1.31
CA ILE A 382 6.76 -0.72 0.18
C ILE A 382 6.13 -0.24 -1.14
N PRO A 383 6.80 0.60 -1.94
CA PRO A 383 6.39 0.84 -3.32
C PRO A 383 6.43 -0.46 -4.11
N LEU A 384 5.32 -0.82 -4.77
CA LEU A 384 5.18 -2.10 -5.48
C LEU A 384 5.76 -2.08 -6.90
N VAL A 385 5.70 -0.93 -7.57
CA VAL A 385 6.29 -0.73 -8.90
C VAL A 385 7.33 0.37 -8.79
N VAL A 386 8.59 0.06 -9.07
CA VAL A 386 9.67 1.03 -9.02
C VAL A 386 9.57 1.96 -10.22
N GLN A 387 9.56 3.26 -9.97
CA GLN A 387 9.50 4.30 -11.01
C GLN A 387 10.84 5.01 -11.13
N GLY A 388 11.20 5.40 -12.35
CA GLY A 388 12.43 6.18 -12.60
C GLY A 388 12.44 7.56 -11.93
N SER A 389 11.27 8.15 -11.62
CA SER A 389 11.15 9.48 -10.99
C SER A 389 11.45 9.52 -9.49
N GLY A 390 11.49 8.36 -8.82
CA GLY A 390 11.56 8.27 -7.36
C GLY A 390 10.26 8.69 -6.63
N ALA A 391 9.21 9.05 -7.36
CA ALA A 391 7.90 9.34 -6.75
C ALA A 391 7.25 8.05 -6.22
N PHE A 392 6.46 8.18 -5.15
CA PHE A 392 5.72 7.04 -4.63
C PHE A 392 4.67 6.60 -5.68
N PRO A 393 4.73 5.34 -6.17
CA PRO A 393 3.90 4.89 -7.28
C PRO A 393 2.42 4.78 -6.88
N ARG A 394 1.54 4.90 -7.87
CA ARG A 394 0.15 4.46 -7.69
C ARG A 394 0.14 2.94 -7.54
N SER A 395 -0.85 2.41 -6.83
CA SER A 395 -1.00 0.96 -6.77
C SER A 395 -1.34 0.38 -8.15
N PRO A 396 -0.90 -0.86 -8.45
CA PRO A 396 -1.21 -1.53 -9.71
C PRO A 396 -2.70 -1.56 -10.06
N TRP A 397 -3.56 -1.74 -9.05
CA TRP A 397 -5.00 -1.81 -9.25
C TRP A 397 -5.69 -0.46 -9.49
N HIS A 398 -5.03 0.66 -9.23
CA HIS A 398 -5.56 2.00 -9.53
C HIS A 398 -4.91 2.65 -10.76
N SER A 399 -4.14 1.89 -11.54
CA SER A 399 -3.39 2.42 -12.67
C SER A 399 -3.13 1.36 -13.74
N SER A 400 -2.48 1.78 -14.82
CA SER A 400 -1.86 0.94 -15.85
C SER A 400 -0.35 1.15 -15.82
N VAL A 401 0.42 0.17 -16.28
CA VAL A 401 1.86 0.34 -16.47
C VAL A 401 2.16 0.90 -17.86
N ALA A 402 2.98 1.93 -17.91
CA ALA A 402 3.60 2.44 -19.13
C ALA A 402 5.10 2.12 -19.12
N LEU A 403 5.57 1.39 -20.14
CA LEU A 403 6.97 1.08 -20.40
C LEU A 403 7.56 2.10 -21.38
N ALA A 404 8.61 2.80 -20.96
CA ALA A 404 9.36 3.71 -21.81
C ALA A 404 10.48 2.98 -22.59
N VAL A 405 10.99 3.62 -23.65
CA VAL A 405 12.12 3.11 -24.45
C VAL A 405 13.36 2.85 -23.62
N ASP A 406 13.58 3.65 -22.59
CA ASP A 406 14.71 3.50 -21.69
C ASP A 406 14.57 2.31 -20.71
N GLY A 407 13.44 1.61 -20.73
CA GLY A 407 13.16 0.47 -19.85
C GLY A 407 12.51 0.85 -18.52
N THR A 408 12.29 2.13 -18.24
CA THR A 408 11.63 2.57 -17.01
C THR A 408 10.12 2.31 -17.08
N TYR A 409 9.55 1.99 -15.90
CA TYR A 409 8.11 1.87 -15.72
C TYR A 409 7.52 3.12 -15.08
N ARG A 410 6.28 3.45 -15.47
CA ARG A 410 5.44 4.45 -14.80
C ARG A 410 4.05 3.89 -14.56
N THR A 411 3.49 4.17 -13.38
CA THR A 411 2.08 3.84 -13.07
C THR A 411 1.21 5.03 -13.40
N VAL A 412 0.38 4.93 -14.44
CA VAL A 412 -0.38 6.03 -15.02
C VAL A 412 -1.86 5.66 -15.20
N PRO A 413 -2.79 6.61 -15.13
CA PRO A 413 -4.14 6.38 -15.65
C PRO A 413 -4.09 6.06 -17.14
N ALA A 414 -4.79 5.01 -17.58
CA ALA A 414 -4.80 4.56 -18.97
C ALA A 414 -5.06 5.70 -19.97
N ARG A 415 -6.00 6.61 -19.65
CA ARG A 415 -6.34 7.76 -20.52
C ARG A 415 -5.17 8.67 -20.86
N GLU A 416 -4.15 8.77 -20.00
CA GLU A 416 -3.03 9.69 -20.18
C GLU A 416 -2.05 9.21 -21.26
N VAL A 417 -2.09 7.93 -21.61
CA VAL A 417 -1.09 7.30 -22.49
C VAL A 417 -1.68 6.67 -23.75
N ARG A 418 -3.00 6.59 -23.92
CA ARG A 418 -3.64 5.96 -25.09
C ARG A 418 -3.17 6.49 -26.44
N GLU A 419 -2.91 7.80 -26.53
CA GLU A 419 -2.51 8.42 -27.79
C GLU A 419 -1.00 8.28 -28.06
N THR A 420 -0.20 8.21 -27.00
CA THR A 420 1.26 8.26 -27.06
C THR A 420 1.93 6.89 -26.95
N HIS A 421 1.17 5.85 -26.57
CA HIS A 421 1.66 4.50 -26.33
C HIS A 421 0.82 3.48 -27.12
N ASP A 422 1.43 2.36 -27.47
CA ASP A 422 0.74 1.18 -27.98
C ASP A 422 0.23 0.34 -26.81
N LEU A 423 -1.02 -0.12 -26.88
CA LEU A 423 -1.54 -1.09 -25.91
C LEU A 423 -1.06 -2.49 -26.30
N ILE A 424 -0.23 -3.09 -25.45
CA ILE A 424 0.28 -4.44 -25.64
C ILE A 424 -0.68 -5.45 -25.01
N LEU A 425 -0.99 -6.50 -25.76
CA LEU A 425 -1.86 -7.60 -25.33
C LEU A 425 -1.03 -8.82 -24.93
N ARG A 426 -1.50 -9.54 -23.91
CA ARG A 426 -1.02 -10.89 -23.55
C ARG A 426 -2.23 -11.82 -23.53
N ASP A 427 -2.16 -12.93 -24.27
CA ASP A 427 -3.28 -13.85 -24.49
C ASP A 427 -4.57 -13.16 -24.98
N GLY A 428 -4.42 -12.18 -25.87
CA GLY A 428 -5.53 -11.38 -26.39
C GLY A 428 -6.13 -10.37 -25.39
N ARG A 429 -5.54 -10.21 -24.20
CA ARG A 429 -6.02 -9.30 -23.15
C ARG A 429 -5.09 -8.09 -22.99
N PRO A 430 -5.62 -6.88 -22.76
CA PRO A 430 -4.82 -5.70 -22.42
C PRO A 430 -3.86 -5.97 -21.25
N TYR A 431 -2.56 -5.70 -21.44
CA TYR A 431 -1.54 -6.02 -20.44
C TYR A 431 -0.71 -4.83 -19.96
N TYR A 432 -0.23 -3.98 -20.87
CA TYR A 432 0.46 -2.73 -20.51
C TYR A 432 0.52 -1.78 -21.69
N PHE A 433 0.90 -0.53 -21.46
CA PHE A 433 1.19 0.45 -22.49
C PHE A 433 2.69 0.53 -22.76
N ARG A 434 3.10 0.55 -24.02
CA ARG A 434 4.50 0.73 -24.43
C ARG A 434 4.64 2.02 -25.24
N GLU A 435 5.57 2.88 -24.87
CA GLU A 435 5.83 4.15 -25.56
C GLU A 435 5.98 3.94 -27.07
N LYS A 436 5.36 4.76 -27.90
CA LYS A 436 5.52 4.65 -29.36
C LYS A 436 6.95 5.03 -29.76
N SER A 437 7.64 4.11 -30.45
CA SER A 437 8.99 4.33 -30.96
C SER A 437 9.33 3.32 -32.06
N ASP A 438 10.09 3.75 -33.05
CA ASP A 438 10.58 2.90 -34.15
C ASP A 438 11.60 1.84 -33.67
N LEU A 439 12.15 2.03 -32.47
CA LEU A 439 13.08 1.09 -31.82
C LEU A 439 12.39 -0.21 -31.39
N TRP A 440 11.08 -0.18 -31.16
CA TRP A 440 10.31 -1.39 -30.83
C TRP A 440 9.96 -2.24 -32.05
N GLN A 441 10.00 -1.64 -33.24
CA GLN A 441 9.60 -2.30 -34.48
C GLN A 441 10.75 -3.17 -34.97
N LEU A 442 10.90 -4.36 -34.39
CA LEU A 442 11.84 -5.36 -34.89
C LEU A 442 11.32 -6.07 -36.17
N SER A 443 10.11 -5.72 -36.61
CA SER A 443 9.54 -6.09 -37.89
C SER A 443 9.64 -4.96 -38.92
N SER A 444 9.71 -5.34 -40.19
CA SER A 444 9.70 -4.45 -41.35
C SER A 444 8.27 -3.98 -41.63
N GLY A 445 8.00 -2.70 -41.42
CA GLY A 445 6.90 -1.99 -42.06
C GLY A 445 7.50 -0.87 -42.90
N GLY A 446 7.77 -1.14 -44.18
CA GLY A 446 7.95 -0.06 -45.15
C GLY A 446 6.63 0.71 -45.25
N ALA A 447 6.69 2.02 -45.18
CA ALA A 447 5.61 2.85 -45.68
C ALA A 447 5.49 2.58 -47.20
N GLY A 448 4.55 1.74 -47.59
CA GLY A 448 4.33 1.35 -48.98
C GLY A 448 3.41 0.14 -49.07
N GLU A 449 2.13 0.43 -49.35
CA GLU A 449 1.10 -0.43 -49.95
C GLU A 449 1.48 -1.91 -50.14
N ALA A 450 0.91 -2.79 -49.31
CA ALA A 450 0.79 -4.21 -49.63
C ALA A 450 -0.67 -4.48 -49.98
N GLU A 451 -0.93 -4.67 -51.27
CA GLU A 451 -2.20 -5.13 -51.81
C GLU A 451 -2.60 -6.48 -51.17
N ALA A 452 -3.90 -6.63 -50.94
CA ALA A 452 -4.51 -7.85 -50.46
C ALA A 452 -4.32 -8.99 -51.47
N GLY A 453 -3.41 -9.91 -51.18
CA GLY A 453 -3.24 -11.14 -51.95
C GLY A 453 -2.24 -12.08 -51.32
N GLN A 454 -2.68 -13.33 -51.09
CA GLN A 454 -1.91 -14.52 -50.73
C GLN A 454 -1.48 -14.65 -49.26
N LEU A 455 -2.31 -15.44 -48.56
CA LEU A 455 -1.95 -16.24 -47.40
C LEU A 455 -0.78 -17.17 -47.74
N ASP A 456 -0.03 -17.52 -46.70
CA ASP A 456 1.18 -18.36 -46.67
C ASP A 456 2.48 -17.62 -46.99
N ASN A 457 2.97 -16.84 -46.02
CA ASN A 457 4.41 -16.56 -45.97
C ASN A 457 4.97 -16.69 -44.54
N GLU A 458 5.89 -17.64 -44.41
CA GLU A 458 6.80 -17.85 -43.30
C GLU A 458 7.80 -16.69 -43.16
N ASN A 459 7.32 -15.45 -43.06
CA ASN A 459 8.20 -14.30 -42.86
C ASN A 459 8.70 -14.30 -41.41
N SER A 460 9.97 -14.71 -41.26
CA SER A 460 10.79 -14.62 -40.05
C SER A 460 10.80 -13.23 -39.39
N GLU A 461 10.36 -12.19 -40.10
CA GLU A 461 10.47 -10.78 -39.72
C GLU A 461 9.39 -10.28 -38.76
N GLN A 462 8.25 -10.97 -38.58
CA GLN A 462 7.20 -10.60 -37.61
C GLN A 462 7.17 -11.46 -36.33
N ASN A 463 8.08 -12.42 -36.20
CA ASN A 463 8.07 -13.42 -35.12
C ASN A 463 9.06 -13.10 -33.98
N VAL A 464 9.15 -11.85 -33.53
CA VAL A 464 9.98 -11.48 -32.37
C VAL A 464 9.08 -10.95 -31.27
N MET A 465 9.19 -11.52 -30.08
CA MET A 465 8.50 -11.06 -28.89
C MET A 465 9.48 -10.26 -28.02
N LEU A 466 9.03 -9.11 -27.53
CA LEU A 466 9.75 -8.32 -26.54
C LEU A 466 8.96 -8.36 -25.23
N GLU A 467 9.51 -9.03 -24.23
CA GLU A 467 8.86 -9.25 -22.96
C GLU A 467 9.55 -8.43 -21.85
N PRO A 468 8.86 -7.45 -21.25
CA PRO A 468 9.36 -6.79 -20.05
C PRO A 468 9.36 -7.76 -18.87
N CYS A 469 10.45 -7.80 -18.12
CA CYS A 469 10.59 -8.62 -16.93
C CYS A 469 11.11 -7.79 -15.75
N TYR A 470 10.67 -8.13 -14.54
CA TYR A 470 11.19 -7.51 -13.32
C TYR A 470 12.72 -7.70 -13.18
N PRO A 471 13.47 -6.72 -12.65
CA PRO A 471 13.01 -5.39 -12.25
C PRO A 471 12.80 -4.42 -13.42
N ASN A 472 13.64 -4.46 -14.46
CA ASN A 472 13.56 -3.61 -15.66
C ASN A 472 14.29 -4.29 -16.83
N ARG A 473 14.27 -5.62 -16.90
CA ARG A 473 14.91 -6.35 -18.00
C ARG A 473 13.96 -6.42 -19.19
N LEU A 474 14.51 -6.50 -20.39
CA LEU A 474 13.75 -6.79 -21.60
C LEU A 474 14.29 -8.07 -22.21
N VAL A 475 13.43 -9.08 -22.31
CA VAL A 475 13.79 -10.36 -22.91
C VAL A 475 13.24 -10.42 -24.32
N VAL A 476 14.12 -10.67 -25.29
CA VAL A 476 13.78 -10.77 -26.71
C VAL A 476 13.87 -12.23 -27.12
N THR A 477 12.74 -12.82 -27.51
CA THR A 477 12.63 -14.23 -27.92
C THR A 477 11.96 -14.36 -29.28
N PRO A 478 12.07 -15.54 -29.94
CA PRO A 478 11.09 -15.94 -30.94
C PRO A 478 9.67 -15.86 -30.38
N ALA A 479 8.73 -15.35 -31.17
CA ALA A 479 7.33 -15.23 -30.75
C ALA A 479 6.62 -16.60 -30.63
N LYS A 480 7.15 -17.64 -31.29
CA LYS A 480 6.60 -18.99 -31.31
C LYS A 480 7.56 -19.96 -30.60
N PRO A 481 7.13 -20.72 -29.58
CA PRO A 481 7.99 -21.66 -28.87
C PRO A 481 8.70 -22.67 -29.78
N GLU A 482 8.02 -23.17 -30.81
CA GLU A 482 8.58 -24.13 -31.78
C GLU A 482 9.69 -23.57 -32.66
N ARG A 483 9.92 -22.24 -32.64
CA ARG A 483 10.98 -21.57 -33.39
C ARG A 483 12.23 -21.31 -32.52
N GLN A 484 12.20 -21.62 -31.22
CA GLN A 484 13.36 -21.49 -30.33
C GLN A 484 14.54 -22.36 -30.81
N GLY A 485 15.73 -21.77 -30.85
CA GLY A 485 16.97 -22.40 -31.34
C GLY A 485 17.06 -22.56 -32.86
N ILE A 486 16.00 -22.21 -33.60
CA ILE A 486 15.93 -22.38 -35.06
C ILE A 486 15.86 -21.02 -35.77
N GLN A 487 15.08 -20.08 -35.25
CA GLN A 487 14.91 -18.76 -35.85
C GLN A 487 16.21 -17.95 -35.75
N LYS A 488 16.55 -17.25 -36.84
CA LYS A 488 17.66 -16.30 -36.90
C LYS A 488 17.11 -14.88 -36.98
N LEU A 489 17.84 -13.95 -36.38
CA LEU A 489 17.62 -12.52 -36.59
C LEU A 489 18.29 -12.05 -37.87
N SER A 490 17.63 -11.18 -38.63
CA SER A 490 18.25 -10.52 -39.80
C SER A 490 19.27 -9.46 -39.38
N GLU A 491 20.18 -9.05 -40.26
CA GLU A 491 21.16 -7.99 -39.99
C GLU A 491 20.49 -6.68 -39.55
N ARG A 492 19.36 -6.34 -40.17
CA ARG A 492 18.55 -5.17 -39.79
C ARG A 492 17.98 -5.28 -38.38
N GLN A 493 17.51 -6.47 -38.00
CA GLN A 493 17.01 -6.73 -36.64
C GLN A 493 18.14 -6.62 -35.61
N ILE A 494 19.32 -7.15 -35.94
CA ILE A 494 20.52 -7.06 -35.10
C ILE A 494 20.92 -5.60 -34.88
N GLU A 495 20.95 -4.76 -35.94
CA GLU A 495 21.27 -3.34 -35.78
C GLU A 495 20.20 -2.60 -34.98
N LYS A 496 18.91 -2.86 -35.21
CA LYS A 496 17.83 -2.28 -34.38
C LYS A 496 17.95 -2.70 -32.91
N LEU A 497 18.26 -3.96 -32.63
CA LEU A 497 18.51 -4.44 -31.27
C LEU A 497 19.71 -3.77 -30.63
N ARG A 498 20.77 -3.46 -31.40
CA ARG A 498 21.92 -2.69 -30.91
C ARG A 498 21.50 -1.29 -30.48
N LEU A 499 20.66 -0.62 -31.26
CA LEU A 499 20.13 0.71 -30.92
C LEU A 499 19.19 0.64 -29.71
N LEU A 500 18.31 -0.36 -29.66
CA LEU A 500 17.41 -0.57 -28.53
C LEU A 500 18.20 -0.85 -27.24
N ARG A 501 19.23 -1.70 -27.30
CA ARG A 501 20.17 -1.95 -26.18
C ARG A 501 20.84 -0.68 -25.68
N ALA A 502 21.23 0.21 -26.59
CA ALA A 502 21.85 1.48 -26.20
C ALA A 502 20.86 2.45 -25.54
N ALA A 503 19.58 2.43 -25.96
CA ALA A 503 18.55 3.29 -25.42
C ALA A 503 17.96 2.77 -24.09
N HIS A 504 17.84 1.45 -23.94
CA HIS A 504 17.23 0.77 -22.81
C HIS A 504 18.17 0.73 -21.59
N THR A 505 18.32 1.87 -20.93
CA THR A 505 19.32 2.10 -19.87
C THR A 505 18.91 1.66 -18.47
N ALA A 506 17.61 1.45 -18.21
CA ALA A 506 17.09 1.04 -16.91
C ALA A 506 17.38 -0.43 -16.56
N GLY A 507 17.71 -1.25 -17.55
CA GLY A 507 18.07 -2.65 -17.35
C GLY A 507 18.50 -3.33 -18.66
N PRO A 508 19.04 -4.56 -18.58
CA PRO A 508 19.59 -5.24 -19.75
C PRO A 508 18.51 -5.64 -20.77
N VAL A 509 18.90 -5.65 -22.04
CA VAL A 509 18.13 -6.27 -23.13
C VAL A 509 18.80 -7.59 -23.53
N GLU A 510 18.19 -8.69 -23.09
CA GLU A 510 18.68 -10.05 -23.31
C GLU A 510 18.02 -10.65 -24.54
N VAL A 511 18.82 -11.30 -25.39
CA VAL A 511 18.34 -11.95 -26.60
C VAL A 511 18.58 -13.44 -26.41
N VAL A 512 17.51 -14.24 -26.49
CA VAL A 512 17.53 -15.66 -26.13
C VAL A 512 16.73 -16.48 -27.13
N GLY A 513 17.20 -17.70 -27.40
CA GLY A 513 16.51 -18.65 -28.27
C GLY A 513 16.62 -18.37 -29.78
N PHE A 514 17.53 -17.49 -30.22
CA PHE A 514 17.83 -17.29 -31.65
C PHE A 514 19.13 -18.00 -32.05
N ALA A 515 19.12 -18.73 -33.16
CA ALA A 515 20.21 -19.59 -33.61
C ALA A 515 21.52 -18.86 -33.97
N ASN A 516 21.49 -17.54 -34.14
CA ASN A 516 22.64 -16.70 -34.47
C ASN A 516 23.02 -15.72 -33.37
N MET A 517 22.49 -15.91 -32.16
CA MET A 517 22.73 -15.04 -31.00
C MET A 517 23.17 -15.82 -29.74
N GLU A 518 23.47 -17.12 -29.89
CA GLU A 518 24.06 -17.96 -28.84
C GLU A 518 25.52 -17.62 -28.57
#